data_AF-A0A352S5L4-F1
#
_entry.id   AF-A0A352S5L4-F1
#
_cell.length_a   1.000
_cell.length_b   1.000
_cell.length_c   1.000
_cell.angle_alpha   90.00
_cell.angle_beta   90.00
_cell.angle_gamma   90.00
#
_symmetry.space_group_name_H-M   'P 1'
#
loop_
_entity.id
_entity.type
_entity.pdbx_description
1 polymer ?
#
loop_
_entity_poly.entity_id
_entity_poly.type
_entity_poly.pdbx_seq_one_letter_code
_entity_poly.pdbx_strand_id
1 'polypeptide(L)'
;MTQHDFRAEQPIASATDAFATPADTASPLDKLDAMLNADAAPAVEASENGFAKLGLDPAILRALAEANYNTPTPVQAQAIPAFLAGRDLLVSSQTGSGKTAAFMLPAIQRISEKPATTHRPTEPAKRMKGKRPRPSPAQPSLLVLTPTRELALQVTEAAAKYGRHL
;
A
#
# COMPACT_ATOMS: atom_id res chain seq x y z
N MET A 1 -5.69 -61.83 24.87
CA MET A 1 -5.60 -62.77 23.72
C MET A 1 -5.82 -61.95 22.47
N THR A 2 -4.88 -61.74 21.54
CA THR A 2 -3.61 -62.43 21.27
C THR A 2 -2.81 -61.52 20.32
N GLN A 3 -1.50 -61.38 20.61
CA GLN A 3 -0.33 -61.20 19.72
C GLN A 3 -0.33 -60.08 18.65
N HIS A 4 0.61 -59.12 18.73
CA HIS A 4 2.04 -59.19 18.35
C HIS A 4 2.27 -59.21 16.82
N ASP A 5 2.80 -58.11 16.30
CA ASP A 5 3.86 -58.12 15.28
C ASP A 5 4.56 -56.74 15.26
N PHE A 6 5.76 -56.61 15.84
CA PHE A 6 7.08 -56.75 15.20
C PHE A 6 7.46 -55.56 14.29
N ARG A 7 8.20 -54.60 14.86
CA ARG A 7 9.09 -53.72 14.09
C ARG A 7 10.39 -53.57 14.88
N ALA A 8 11.46 -54.09 14.29
CA ALA A 8 12.80 -54.16 14.82
C ALA A 8 13.44 -52.78 15.02
N GLU A 9 14.27 -52.69 16.05
CA GLU A 9 15.23 -51.62 16.28
C GLU A 9 16.49 -51.73 15.40
N GLN A 10 17.22 -50.60 15.37
CA GLN A 10 18.65 -50.39 15.08
C GLN A 10 19.03 -50.02 13.63
N PRO A 11 20.12 -49.26 13.38
CA PRO A 11 20.93 -48.42 14.27
C PRO A 11 21.16 -46.98 13.75
N ILE A 12 21.57 -46.08 14.65
CA ILE A 12 21.99 -44.70 14.37
C ILE A 12 23.44 -44.71 13.87
N ALA A 13 23.67 -44.28 12.63
CA ALA A 13 25.01 -44.12 12.07
C ALA A 13 25.56 -42.71 12.35
N SER A 14 26.74 -42.68 12.96
CA SER A 14 27.61 -41.53 13.19
C SER A 14 28.67 -41.48 12.09
N ALA A 15 28.90 -40.30 11.51
CA ALA A 15 30.11 -39.86 10.79
C ALA A 15 29.89 -38.38 10.42
N THR A 16 30.50 -37.40 11.10
CA THR A 16 31.85 -36.81 10.88
C THR A 16 32.07 -36.19 9.49
N ASP A 17 32.06 -34.86 9.45
CA ASP A 17 32.96 -33.92 8.73
C ASP A 17 32.26 -32.56 8.64
N ALA A 18 32.88 -31.39 8.60
CA ALA A 18 34.15 -30.81 9.03
C ALA A 18 34.00 -29.29 8.80
N PHE A 19 34.71 -28.47 9.57
CA PHE A 19 35.09 -27.07 9.27
C PHE A 19 33.99 -25.98 9.08
N ALA A 20 33.97 -25.01 10.00
CA ALA A 20 34.24 -23.58 9.74
C ALA A 20 33.91 -22.70 10.97
N THR A 21 34.89 -21.91 11.42
CA THR A 21 34.67 -20.62 12.09
C THR A 21 34.82 -19.54 11.01
N PRO A 22 34.17 -18.36 11.13
CA PRO A 22 34.77 -17.30 11.93
C PRO A 22 33.76 -16.52 12.79
N ALA A 23 34.35 -15.78 13.73
CA ALA A 23 33.70 -14.80 14.58
C ALA A 23 33.13 -13.63 13.76
N ASP A 24 31.99 -13.08 14.19
CA ASP A 24 31.74 -11.65 14.04
C ASP A 24 30.92 -11.15 15.23
N THR A 25 31.64 -10.67 16.23
CA THR A 25 31.12 -9.93 17.38
C THR A 25 30.90 -8.49 16.94
N ALA A 26 29.65 -8.11 16.69
CA ALA A 26 29.27 -6.71 16.45
C ALA A 26 29.80 -5.83 17.58
N SER A 27 30.74 -4.94 17.24
CA SER A 27 31.43 -4.09 18.20
C SER A 27 30.52 -2.95 18.68
N PRO A 28 30.57 -2.54 19.96
CA PRO A 28 29.78 -1.43 20.49
C PRO A 28 30.02 -0.06 19.81
N LEU A 29 31.02 0.04 18.95
CA LEU A 29 31.38 1.25 18.19
C LEU A 29 30.46 1.50 16.98
N ASP A 30 29.85 0.48 16.39
CA ASP A 30 28.89 0.65 15.27
C ASP A 30 27.62 1.39 15.69
N LYS A 31 27.30 1.34 16.99
CA LYS A 31 26.14 2.04 17.57
C LYS A 31 26.37 3.56 17.64
N LEU A 32 27.62 4.02 17.58
CA LEU A 32 27.93 5.44 17.68
C LEU A 32 27.78 6.14 16.31
N ASP A 33 28.13 5.46 15.21
CA ASP A 33 27.93 5.96 13.84
C ASP A 33 26.45 6.05 13.45
N ALA A 34 25.61 5.18 14.04
CA ALA A 34 24.15 5.24 13.89
C ALA A 34 23.51 6.45 14.60
N MET A 35 24.16 7.01 15.62
CA MET A 35 23.64 8.18 16.37
C MET A 35 24.03 9.52 15.73
N LEU A 36 25.03 9.56 14.85
CA LEU A 36 25.57 10.79 14.27
C LEU A 36 24.94 11.20 12.94
N ASN A 37 24.15 10.32 12.30
CA ASN A 37 23.52 10.56 10.99
C ASN A 37 22.01 10.84 11.11
N ALA A 38 21.63 11.81 11.94
CA ALA A 38 20.24 12.20 12.16
C ALA A 38 19.69 13.25 11.15
N ASP A 39 20.44 13.60 10.10
CA ASP A 39 20.06 14.71 9.19
C ASP A 39 20.07 14.33 7.68
N ALA A 40 19.90 13.04 7.35
CA ALA A 40 19.68 12.62 5.97
C ALA A 40 18.17 12.39 5.70
N ALA A 41 17.62 13.21 4.80
CA ALA A 41 16.26 13.10 4.28
C ALA A 41 15.89 11.65 3.83
N PRO A 42 14.61 11.22 3.95
CA PRO A 42 14.23 9.84 3.77
C PRO A 42 14.09 9.51 2.27
N ALA A 43 15.19 9.18 1.63
CA ALA A 43 15.20 8.68 0.25
C ALA A 43 15.44 7.15 0.16
N VAL A 44 15.69 6.47 1.28
CA VAL A 44 16.17 5.07 1.29
C VAL A 44 15.04 4.03 1.50
N GLU A 45 13.92 4.40 2.10
CA GLU A 45 12.85 3.44 2.49
C GLU A 45 11.89 3.05 1.33
N ALA A 46 11.98 3.69 0.17
CA ALA A 46 11.05 3.38 -0.93
C ALA A 46 11.34 2.03 -1.62
N SER A 47 12.56 1.48 -1.48
CA SER A 47 12.98 0.26 -2.19
C SER A 47 12.51 -1.05 -1.54
N GLU A 48 12.16 -1.02 -0.25
CA GLU A 48 11.64 -2.19 0.51
C GLU A 48 10.11 -2.30 0.46
N ASN A 49 9.41 -1.36 -0.19
CA ASN A 49 7.95 -1.42 -0.30
C ASN A 49 7.53 -2.34 -1.46
N GLY A 50 6.90 -3.47 -1.13
CA GLY A 50 6.38 -4.44 -2.09
C GLY A 50 5.36 -3.86 -3.09
N PHE A 51 4.80 -2.68 -2.77
CA PHE A 51 3.95 -1.90 -3.66
C PHE A 51 4.68 -1.27 -4.86
N ALA A 52 5.99 -1.02 -4.77
CA ALA A 52 6.76 -0.39 -5.84
C ALA A 52 6.73 -1.19 -7.15
N LYS A 53 6.59 -2.52 -7.04
CA LYS A 53 6.49 -3.44 -8.19
C LYS A 53 5.12 -3.40 -8.89
N LEU A 54 4.13 -2.70 -8.34
CA LEU A 54 2.76 -2.66 -8.85
C LEU A 54 2.48 -1.50 -9.82
N GLY A 55 3.50 -0.68 -10.12
CA GLY A 55 3.37 0.45 -11.06
C GLY A 55 2.67 1.67 -10.47
N LEU A 56 2.76 1.86 -9.15
CA LEU A 56 2.18 2.99 -8.46
C LEU A 56 3.09 4.24 -8.50
N ASP A 57 2.47 5.42 -8.50
CA ASP A 57 3.18 6.70 -8.44
C ASP A 57 4.06 6.85 -7.17
N PRO A 58 5.27 7.42 -7.27
CA PRO A 58 6.15 7.62 -6.11
C PRO A 58 5.54 8.39 -4.94
N ALA A 59 4.66 9.36 -5.20
CA ALA A 59 3.97 10.11 -4.15
C ALA A 59 3.01 9.22 -3.35
N ILE A 60 2.35 8.27 -4.01
CA ILE A 60 1.49 7.27 -3.35
C ILE A 60 2.35 6.29 -2.55
N LEU A 61 3.49 5.85 -3.09
CA LEU A 61 4.42 4.96 -2.37
C LEU A 61 4.94 5.62 -1.08
N ARG A 62 5.23 6.92 -1.13
CA ARG A 62 5.58 7.70 0.07
C ARG A 62 4.44 7.73 1.09
N ALA A 63 3.21 7.98 0.63
CA ALA A 63 2.04 7.97 1.51
C ALA A 63 1.84 6.60 2.19
N LEU A 64 2.11 5.52 1.45
CA LEU A 64 2.05 4.14 1.97
C LEU A 64 3.15 3.85 2.99
N ALA A 65 4.38 4.31 2.75
CA ALA A 65 5.49 4.17 3.70
C ALA A 65 5.20 4.86 5.03
N GLU A 66 4.79 6.14 4.99
CA GLU A 66 4.40 6.92 6.18
C GLU A 66 3.22 6.31 6.94
N ALA A 67 2.40 5.55 6.22
CA ALA A 67 1.25 4.84 6.71
C ALA A 67 1.54 3.43 7.25
N ASN A 68 2.81 2.98 7.18
CA ASN A 68 3.28 1.63 7.51
C ASN A 68 2.64 0.52 6.65
N TYR A 69 2.38 0.80 5.37
CA TYR A 69 1.97 -0.21 4.38
C TYR A 69 3.16 -0.63 3.53
N ASN A 70 3.80 -1.73 3.93
CA ASN A 70 5.02 -2.20 3.26
C ASN A 70 4.72 -3.30 2.24
N THR A 71 3.81 -4.22 2.58
CA THR A 71 3.54 -5.43 1.77
C THR A 71 2.10 -5.45 1.25
N PRO A 72 1.88 -5.58 -0.07
CA PRO A 72 0.54 -5.69 -0.63
C PRO A 72 -0.11 -7.03 -0.26
N THR A 73 -1.42 -7.00 -0.02
CA THR A 73 -2.18 -8.24 0.16
C THR A 73 -2.38 -8.96 -1.18
N PRO A 74 -2.69 -10.27 -1.20
CA PRO A 74 -2.88 -11.01 -2.45
C PRO A 74 -3.93 -10.39 -3.39
N VAL A 75 -5.01 -9.85 -2.81
CA VAL A 75 -6.05 -9.16 -3.60
C VAL A 75 -5.55 -7.85 -4.19
N GLN A 76 -4.71 -7.10 -3.47
CA GLN A 76 -4.10 -5.85 -3.96
C GLN A 76 -3.10 -6.13 -5.08
N ALA A 77 -2.22 -7.13 -4.89
CA ALA A 77 -1.22 -7.51 -5.87
C ALA A 77 -1.82 -7.90 -7.23
N GLN A 78 -3.02 -8.52 -7.22
CA GLN A 78 -3.73 -8.89 -8.45
C GLN A 78 -4.59 -7.75 -9.01
N ALA A 79 -5.32 -7.03 -8.14
CA ALA A 79 -6.27 -6.02 -8.58
C ALA A 79 -5.61 -4.73 -9.05
N ILE A 80 -4.54 -4.26 -8.38
CA ILE A 80 -3.93 -2.96 -8.67
C ILE A 80 -3.39 -2.91 -10.11
N PRO A 81 -2.55 -3.85 -10.58
CA PRO A 81 -2.06 -3.82 -11.96
C PRO A 81 -3.19 -3.97 -12.98
N ALA A 82 -4.20 -4.78 -12.66
CA ALA A 82 -5.35 -4.98 -13.54
C ALA A 82 -6.21 -3.72 -13.67
N PHE A 83 -6.39 -2.98 -12.58
CA PHE A 83 -7.09 -1.71 -12.56
C PHE A 83 -6.32 -0.68 -13.39
N LEU A 84 -5.01 -0.52 -13.16
CA LEU A 84 -4.14 0.41 -13.89
C LEU A 84 -4.10 0.12 -15.40
N ALA A 85 -4.26 -1.14 -15.80
CA ALA A 85 -4.40 -1.53 -17.21
C ALA A 85 -5.75 -1.14 -17.85
N GLY A 86 -6.70 -0.61 -17.09
CA GLY A 86 -7.98 -0.10 -17.63
C GLY A 86 -9.06 -1.17 -17.74
N ARG A 87 -8.89 -2.28 -17.03
CA ARG A 87 -9.84 -3.38 -17.02
C ARG A 87 -10.88 -3.19 -15.92
N ASP A 88 -12.10 -3.60 -16.22
CA ASP A 88 -13.15 -3.75 -15.22
C ASP A 88 -12.88 -4.99 -14.37
N LEU A 89 -13.10 -4.86 -13.05
CA LEU A 89 -12.73 -5.90 -12.08
C LEU A 89 -13.94 -6.32 -11.26
N LEU A 90 -14.11 -7.63 -11.11
CA LEU A 90 -14.93 -8.23 -10.06
C LEU A 90 -13.97 -8.82 -9.02
N VAL A 91 -14.03 -8.29 -7.80
CA VAL A 91 -13.14 -8.69 -6.72
C VAL A 91 -13.94 -9.32 -5.58
N SER A 92 -13.73 -10.61 -5.33
CA SER A 92 -14.30 -11.32 -4.18
C SER A 92 -13.20 -11.64 -3.16
N SER A 93 -13.36 -11.17 -1.93
CA SER A 93 -12.47 -11.50 -0.80
C SER A 93 -13.12 -11.18 0.54
N GLN A 94 -12.66 -11.80 1.62
CA GLN A 94 -13.16 -11.57 2.98
C GLN A 94 -12.99 -10.13 3.47
N THR A 95 -13.75 -9.69 4.47
CA THR A 95 -13.51 -8.41 5.16
C THR A 95 -12.10 -8.36 5.75
N GLY A 96 -11.50 -7.16 5.81
CA GLY A 96 -10.11 -6.99 6.26
C GLY A 96 -9.03 -7.40 5.24
N SER A 97 -9.38 -7.91 4.06
CA SER A 97 -8.41 -8.30 3.02
C SER A 97 -7.68 -7.13 2.32
N GLY A 98 -8.03 -5.88 2.66
CA GLY A 98 -7.41 -4.70 2.04
C GLY A 98 -8.03 -4.27 0.70
N LYS A 99 -9.27 -4.69 0.39
CA LYS A 99 -10.01 -4.27 -0.82
C LYS A 99 -10.03 -2.76 -1.03
N THR A 100 -10.15 -1.98 0.04
CA THR A 100 -10.21 -0.52 -0.04
C THR A 100 -8.97 0.06 -0.73
N ALA A 101 -7.77 -0.33 -0.30
CA ALA A 101 -6.55 0.11 -0.98
C ALA A 101 -6.45 -0.47 -2.40
N ALA A 102 -6.96 -1.68 -2.63
CA ALA A 102 -6.90 -2.34 -3.94
C ALA A 102 -7.58 -1.55 -5.06
N PHE A 103 -8.68 -0.84 -4.78
CA PHE A 103 -9.32 0.05 -5.77
C PHE A 103 -8.94 1.53 -5.58
N MET A 104 -8.68 2.00 -4.36
CA MET A 104 -8.39 3.41 -4.10
C MET A 104 -7.03 3.85 -4.64
N LEU A 105 -5.97 3.06 -4.44
CA LEU A 105 -4.63 3.42 -4.88
C LEU A 105 -4.56 3.68 -6.40
N PRO A 106 -5.01 2.74 -7.27
CA PRO A 106 -4.97 2.98 -8.71
C PRO A 106 -5.99 4.03 -9.17
N ALA A 107 -7.11 4.22 -8.46
CA ALA A 107 -8.06 5.27 -8.79
C ALA A 107 -7.52 6.67 -8.51
N ILE A 108 -6.86 6.87 -7.37
CA ILE A 108 -6.22 8.12 -6.98
C ILE A 108 -5.13 8.50 -8.00
N GLN A 109 -4.28 7.54 -8.37
CA GLN A 109 -3.25 7.76 -9.39
C GLN A 109 -3.84 8.22 -10.73
N ARG A 110 -4.92 7.58 -11.20
CA ARG A 110 -5.58 7.99 -12.44
C ARG A 110 -6.19 9.38 -12.37
N ILE A 111 -6.62 9.81 -11.19
CA ILE A 111 -7.16 11.15 -10.98
C ILE A 111 -6.03 12.17 -11.02
N SER A 112 -4.85 11.86 -10.45
CA SER A 112 -3.69 12.76 -10.50
C SER A 112 -3.06 12.86 -11.89
N GLU A 113 -3.09 11.79 -12.68
CA GLU A 113 -2.61 11.78 -14.07
C GLU A 113 -3.52 12.54 -15.04
N LYS A 114 -4.82 12.63 -14.74
CA LYS A 114 -5.74 13.39 -15.59
C LYS A 114 -5.48 14.88 -15.40
N PRO A 115 -5.11 15.63 -16.45
CA PRO A 115 -5.10 17.08 -16.37
C PRO A 115 -6.49 17.52 -15.92
N ALA A 116 -6.59 18.53 -15.06
CA ALA A 116 -7.86 19.05 -14.59
C ALA A 116 -8.72 19.47 -15.80
N THR A 117 -9.52 18.56 -16.33
CA THR A 117 -10.34 18.78 -17.51
C THR A 117 -11.46 19.72 -17.10
N THR A 118 -11.18 21.02 -17.23
CA THR A 118 -12.03 22.01 -17.88
C THR A 118 -13.51 22.09 -17.49
N HIS A 119 -13.91 21.76 -16.26
CA HIS A 119 -15.21 22.22 -15.72
C HIS A 119 -15.17 22.56 -14.22
N ARG A 120 -14.00 22.69 -13.61
CA ARG A 120 -13.90 23.51 -12.39
C ARG A 120 -14.11 24.96 -12.87
N PRO A 121 -15.07 25.73 -12.33
CA PRO A 121 -15.08 27.17 -12.57
C PRO A 121 -13.80 27.71 -11.94
N THR A 122 -12.73 27.79 -12.72
CA THR A 122 -11.47 28.43 -12.35
C THR A 122 -11.64 29.93 -12.28
N GLU A 123 -12.71 30.45 -12.87
CA GLU A 123 -13.14 31.83 -12.68
C GLU A 123 -14.17 31.92 -11.54
N PRO A 124 -13.93 32.77 -10.51
CA PRO A 124 -14.99 33.13 -9.59
C PRO A 124 -16.13 33.72 -10.42
N ALA A 125 -17.31 33.09 -10.38
CA ALA A 125 -18.50 33.55 -11.09
C ALA A 125 -18.61 35.08 -10.96
N LYS A 126 -18.52 35.81 -12.09
CA LYS A 126 -18.55 37.27 -12.13
C LYS A 126 -19.60 37.78 -11.15
N ARG A 127 -19.17 38.45 -10.09
CA ARG A 127 -20.07 39.05 -9.09
C ARG A 127 -20.86 40.15 -9.79
N MET A 128 -22.03 39.81 -10.30
CA MET A 128 -22.98 40.80 -10.80
C MET A 128 -23.52 41.57 -9.59
N LYS A 129 -23.39 42.90 -9.58
CA LYS A 129 -23.77 43.79 -8.48
C LYS A 129 -25.22 43.47 -8.05
N GLY A 130 -25.39 42.86 -6.87
CA GLY A 130 -26.69 42.51 -6.30
C GLY A 130 -27.16 41.05 -6.44
N LYS A 131 -26.45 40.15 -7.14
CA LYS A 131 -26.78 38.70 -7.16
C LYS A 131 -25.67 37.86 -6.55
N ARG A 132 -26.01 37.04 -5.55
CA ARG A 132 -25.12 35.99 -5.03
C ARG A 132 -24.83 34.99 -6.16
N PRO A 133 -23.55 34.68 -6.47
CA PRO A 133 -23.23 33.65 -7.47
C PRO A 133 -23.82 32.31 -7.03
N ARG A 134 -24.52 31.62 -7.95
CA ARG A 134 -25.03 30.28 -7.68
C ARG A 134 -23.83 29.30 -7.70
N PRO A 135 -23.70 28.41 -6.71
CA PRO A 135 -22.68 27.37 -6.77
C PRO A 135 -22.95 26.49 -8.00
N SER A 136 -21.92 26.22 -8.80
CA SER A 136 -22.00 25.23 -9.87
C SER A 136 -22.14 23.82 -9.29
N PRO A 137 -22.80 22.88 -9.98
CA PRO A 137 -22.82 21.48 -9.58
C PRO A 137 -21.40 20.90 -9.42
N ALA A 138 -21.21 20.02 -8.43
CA ALA A 138 -19.96 19.27 -8.28
C ALA A 138 -19.78 18.29 -9.45
N GLN A 139 -18.54 18.09 -9.88
CA GLN A 139 -18.17 17.20 -10.99
C GLN A 139 -17.19 16.13 -10.47
N PRO A 140 -17.68 15.08 -9.76
CA PRO A 140 -16.81 14.06 -9.18
C PRO A 140 -16.16 13.19 -10.28
N SER A 141 -14.86 12.92 -10.16
CA SER A 141 -14.12 12.02 -11.07
C SER A 141 -14.22 10.53 -10.69
N LEU A 142 -14.63 10.25 -9.45
CA LEU A 142 -14.77 8.91 -8.88
C LEU A 142 -15.99 8.89 -7.96
N LEU A 143 -16.81 7.86 -8.09
CA LEU A 143 -17.95 7.59 -7.21
C LEU A 143 -17.75 6.22 -6.55
N VAL A 144 -17.72 6.19 -5.22
CA VAL A 144 -17.66 4.96 -4.44
C VAL A 144 -18.99 4.78 -3.72
N LEU A 145 -19.66 3.66 -3.98
CA LEU A 145 -20.93 3.31 -3.33
C LEU A 145 -20.64 2.37 -2.16
N THR A 146 -21.15 2.72 -0.98
CA THR A 146 -21.00 1.94 0.25
C THR A 146 -22.37 1.68 0.88
N PRO A 147 -22.60 0.51 1.49
CA PRO A 147 -23.91 0.16 2.07
C PRO A 147 -24.20 0.87 3.39
N THR A 148 -23.17 1.38 4.09
CA THR A 148 -23.30 2.03 5.39
C THR A 148 -22.49 3.31 5.45
N ARG A 149 -22.87 4.18 6.39
CA ARG A 149 -22.20 5.46 6.64
C ARG A 149 -20.79 5.24 7.19
N GLU A 150 -20.62 4.26 8.06
CA GLU A 150 -19.35 3.92 8.71
C GLU A 150 -18.32 3.48 7.65
N LEU A 151 -18.74 2.66 6.69
CA LEU A 151 -17.86 2.26 5.59
C LEU A 151 -17.51 3.45 4.68
N ALA A 152 -18.45 4.37 4.45
CA ALA A 152 -18.17 5.59 3.69
C ALA A 152 -17.08 6.44 4.36
N LEU A 153 -17.14 6.58 5.69
CA LEU A 153 -16.13 7.30 6.46
C LEU A 153 -14.76 6.60 6.38
N GLN A 154 -14.71 5.27 6.54
CA GLN A 154 -13.47 4.50 6.40
C GLN A 154 -12.84 4.66 5.01
N VAL A 155 -13.65 4.65 3.94
CA VAL A 155 -13.17 4.88 2.58
C VAL A 155 -12.66 6.31 2.42
N THR A 156 -13.34 7.29 3.01
CA THR A 156 -12.94 8.71 2.96
C THR A 156 -11.60 8.95 3.65
N GLU A 157 -11.41 8.38 4.85
CA GLU A 157 -10.14 8.45 5.58
C GLU A 157 -9.00 7.78 4.81
N ALA A 158 -9.26 6.61 4.22
CA ALA A 158 -8.30 5.93 3.37
C ALA A 158 -7.91 6.78 2.16
N ALA A 159 -8.88 7.43 1.51
CA ALA A 159 -8.64 8.33 0.38
C ALA A 159 -7.72 9.50 0.76
N ALA A 160 -8.02 10.18 1.87
CA ALA A 160 -7.21 11.29 2.37
C ALA A 160 -5.79 10.85 2.74
N LYS A 161 -5.66 9.64 3.31
CA LYS A 161 -4.38 9.06 3.70
C LYS A 161 -3.50 8.76 2.49
N TYR A 162 -4.04 8.10 1.46
CA TYR A 162 -3.25 7.72 0.28
C TYR A 162 -2.95 8.88 -0.68
N GLY A 163 -3.84 9.87 -0.75
CA GLY A 163 -3.68 11.04 -1.61
C GLY A 163 -2.87 12.19 -1.01
N ARG A 164 -2.23 12.00 0.15
CA ARG A 164 -1.60 13.09 0.93
C ARG A 164 -0.50 13.86 0.17
N HIS A 165 0.22 13.19 -0.73
CA HIS A 165 1.39 13.74 -1.42
C HIS A 165 1.13 14.03 -2.91
N LEU A 166 -0.13 13.97 -3.36
CA LEU A 166 -0.54 14.24 -4.74
C LEU A 166 -1.07 15.67 -4.94
#